data_AF-A0A955DYA4-F1
#
_entry.id   AF-A0A955DYA4-F1
#
_cell.length_a   1.000
_cell.length_b   1.000
_cell.length_c   1.000
_cell.angle_alpha   90.00
_cell.angle_beta   90.00
_cell.angle_gamma   90.00
#
_symmetry.space_group_name_H-M   'P 1'
#
loop_
_entity.id
_entity.type
_entity.pdbx_description
1 polymer ?
#
loop_
_entity_poly.entity_id
_entity_poly.type
_entity_poly.pdbx_seq_one_letter_code
_entity_poly.pdbx_strand_id
1 'polypeptide(L)' 'MATTDPIMWKGLMLTVALGSAAIALGWVGSSYMKALGRNPEAGKAAGQIVIIAAMIEVTALLAFLLGAFLLG' A
#
# COMPACT_ATOMS: atom_id res chain seq x y z
N MET A 1 7.78 -31.69 -12.85
CA MET A 1 7.04 -31.14 -11.69
C MET A 1 7.51 -29.71 -11.51
N ALA A 2 6.62 -28.72 -11.62
CA ALA A 2 6.98 -27.36 -11.24
C ALA A 2 7.26 -27.39 -9.74
N THR A 3 8.52 -27.29 -9.36
CA THR A 3 8.93 -27.13 -7.98
C THR A 3 8.33 -25.81 -7.51
N THR A 4 7.31 -25.89 -6.67
CA THR A 4 6.77 -24.75 -5.92
C THR A 4 7.88 -24.27 -4.99
N ASP A 5 8.79 -23.44 -5.53
CA ASP A 5 9.85 -22.83 -4.76
C ASP A 5 9.20 -21.86 -3.76
N PRO A 6 9.25 -22.16 -2.44
CA PRO A 6 8.65 -21.31 -1.44
C PRO A 6 9.19 -19.87 -1.48
N ILE A 7 10.44 -19.70 -1.93
CA ILE A 7 11.08 -18.38 -2.07
C ILE A 7 10.42 -17.58 -3.20
N MET A 8 10.14 -18.23 -4.34
CA MET A 8 9.46 -17.59 -5.48
C MET A 8 8.06 -17.09 -5.09
N TRP A 9 7.30 -17.91 -4.37
CA TRP A 9 5.96 -17.53 -3.90
C TRP A 9 5.99 -16.41 -2.87
N LYS A 10 6.95 -16.43 -1.94
CA LYS A 10 7.16 -15.32 -0.99
C LYS A 10 7.51 -14.03 -1.74
N GLY A 11 8.42 -14.09 -2.72
CA GLY A 11 8.77 -12.95 -3.55
C GLY A 11 7.58 -12.36 -4.32
N LEU A 12 6.71 -13.21 -4.87
CA LEU A 12 5.48 -12.78 -5.54
C LEU A 12 4.50 -12.13 -4.57
N MET A 13 4.24 -12.74 -3.41
CA MET A 13 3.35 -12.16 -2.40
C MET A 13 3.84 -10.79 -1.91
N LEU A 14 5.15 -10.66 -1.66
CA LEU A 14 5.79 -9.40 -1.29
C LEU A 14 5.62 -8.33 -2.36
N THR A 15 5.85 -8.70 -3.63
CA THR A 15 5.69 -7.78 -4.76
C THR A 15 4.25 -7.29 -4.88
N VAL A 16 3.27 -8.18 -4.70
CA VAL A 16 1.86 -7.79 -4.74
C VAL A 16 1.50 -6.90 -3.56
N ALA A 17 1.88 -7.27 -2.34
CA ALA A 17 1.54 -6.51 -1.14
C ALA A 17 2.15 -5.10 -1.16
N LEU A 18 3.46 -5.00 -1.36
CA LEU A 18 4.17 -3.71 -1.34
C LEU A 18 3.92 -2.90 -2.62
N GLY A 19 3.85 -3.56 -3.78
CA GLY A 19 3.57 -2.90 -5.05
C GLY A 19 2.16 -2.32 -5.10
N SER A 20 1.15 -3.04 -4.63
CA SER A 20 -0.23 -2.51 -4.56
C SER A 20 -0.36 -1.36 -3.57
N ALA A 21 0.35 -1.41 -2.43
CA ALA A 21 0.38 -0.32 -1.47
C ALA A 21 1.00 0.95 -2.07
N ALA A 22 2.12 0.83 -2.78
CA ALA A 22 2.75 1.95 -3.47
C ALA A 22 1.82 2.60 -4.52
N ILE A 23 1.11 1.78 -5.29
CA ILE A 23 0.11 2.26 -6.27
C ILE A 23 -1.03 2.98 -5.56
N ALA A 24 -1.57 2.40 -4.48
CA ALA A 24 -2.66 2.99 -3.72
C ALA A 24 -2.27 4.35 -3.12
N LEU A 25 -1.08 4.47 -2.53
CA LEU A 25 -0.55 5.74 -2.02
C LEU A 25 -0.38 6.78 -3.12
N GLY A 26 0.20 6.38 -4.26
CA GLY A 26 0.32 7.26 -5.43
C GLY A 26 -1.04 7.77 -5.91
N TRP A 27 -2.06 6.91 -5.90
CA TRP A 27 -3.41 7.30 -6.29
C TRP A 27 -4.08 8.23 -5.26
N VAL A 28 -4.02 7.89 -3.97
CA VAL A 28 -4.58 8.74 -2.90
C VAL A 28 -3.91 10.12 -2.90
N GLY A 29 -2.57 10.16 -2.93
CA GLY A 29 -1.80 11.40 -2.96
C GLY A 29 -2.10 12.24 -4.20
N SER A 30 -2.08 11.64 -5.41
CA SER A 30 -2.37 12.39 -6.63
C SER A 30 -3.80 12.91 -6.69
N SER A 31 -4.77 12.16 -6.17
CA SER A 31 -6.17 12.59 -6.10
C SER A 31 -6.34 13.76 -5.13
N TYR A 32 -5.67 13.69 -3.98
CA TYR A 32 -5.65 14.79 -3.01
C TYR A 32 -5.02 16.06 -3.60
N MET A 33 -3.85 15.95 -4.25
CA MET A 33 -3.18 17.09 -4.88
C MET A 33 -4.03 17.73 -5.98
N LYS A 34 -4.73 16.91 -6.78
CA LYS A 34 -5.71 17.41 -7.77
C LYS A 34 -6.88 18.15 -7.11
N ALA A 35 -7.40 17.63 -5.99
CA ALA A 35 -8.49 18.29 -5.25
C ALA A 35 -8.02 19.62 -4.63
N LEU A 36 -6.84 19.63 -4.02
CA LEU A 36 -6.23 20.82 -3.41
C LEU A 36 -5.96 21.92 -4.43
N GLY A 37 -5.44 21.57 -5.61
CA GLY A 37 -5.22 22.54 -6.69
C GLY A 37 -6.51 23.16 -7.25
N ARG A 38 -7.65 22.47 -7.11
CA ARG A 38 -8.98 22.98 -7.52
C ARG A 38 -9.67 23.78 -6.43
N ASN A 39 -9.46 23.40 -5.16
CA ASN A 39 -10.02 24.08 -4.02
C ASN A 39 -9.02 24.06 -2.85
N PRO A 40 -8.46 25.21 -2.43
CA PRO A 40 -7.54 25.26 -1.31
C PRO A 40 -8.17 24.83 0.02
N GLU A 41 -9.50 24.89 0.18
CA GLU A 41 -10.17 24.40 1.39
C GLU A 41 -10.06 22.88 1.58
N ALA A 42 -9.79 22.13 0.50
CA ALA A 42 -9.48 20.70 0.60
C ALA A 42 -8.23 20.43 1.44
N GLY A 43 -7.39 21.45 1.67
CA GLY A 43 -6.27 21.42 2.61
C GLY A 43 -6.65 20.94 4.01
N LYS A 44 -7.88 21.23 4.46
CA LYS A 44 -8.41 20.80 5.76
C LYS A 44 -8.49 19.27 5.90
N ALA A 45 -8.58 18.54 4.78
CA ALA A 45 -8.62 17.09 4.76
C ALA A 45 -7.23 16.43 4.87
N ALA A 46 -6.13 17.20 4.89
CA ALA A 46 -4.76 16.65 4.91
C ALA A 46 -4.56 15.60 6.03
N GLY A 47 -5.08 15.87 7.23
CA GLY A 47 -5.00 14.92 8.35
C GLY A 47 -5.69 13.59 8.06
N GLN A 48 -6.87 13.62 7.42
CA GLN A 48 -7.58 12.40 7.02
C GLN A 48 -6.82 11.64 5.94
N ILE A 49 -6.20 12.34 4.98
CA ILE A 49 -5.38 11.71 3.94
C ILE A 49 -4.17 11.00 4.53
N VAL A 50 -3.51 11.60 5.53
CA VAL A 50 -2.40 10.97 6.26
C VAL A 50 -2.86 9.70 6.98
N ILE A 51 -4.05 9.73 7.61
CA ILE A 51 -4.64 8.53 8.23
C ILE A 51 -4.89 7.44 7.19
N ILE A 52 -5.46 7.79 6.03
CA ILE A 52 -5.69 6.83 4.93
C ILE A 52 -4.36 6.23 4.45
N ALA A 53 -3.32 7.06 4.27
CA ALA A 53 -2.00 6.59 3.89
C ALA A 53 -1.42 5.61 4.94
N ALA A 54 -1.55 5.94 6.23
CA ALA A 54 -1.13 5.06 7.31
C ALA A 54 -1.89 3.72 7.30
N MET A 55 -3.20 3.72 7.01
CA MET A 55 -4.00 2.50 6.92
C MET A 55 -3.57 1.59 5.75
N ILE A 56 -3.19 2.19 4.61
CA ILE A 56 -2.64 1.45 3.46
C ILE A 56 -1.32 0.78 3.86
N GLU A 57 -0.42 1.54 4.49
CA GLU A 57 0.86 1.03 4.98
C GLU A 57 0.69 -0.08 6.02
N VAL A 58 -0.19 0.10 7.02
CA VAL A 58 -0.46 -0.95 8.03
C VAL A 58 -0.95 -2.23 7.36
N THR A 59 -1.81 -2.13 6.35
CA THR A 59 -2.29 -3.30 5.60
C THR A 59 -1.15 -4.01 4.87
N ALA A 60 -0.28 -3.24 4.20
CA ALA A 60 0.89 -3.76 3.50
C ALA A 60 1.87 -4.43 4.46
N LEU A 61 2.11 -3.84 5.62
CA LEU A 61 2.99 -4.38 6.66
C LEU A 61 2.42 -5.63 7.32
N LEU A 62 1.10 -5.71 7.52
CA LEU A 62 0.45 -6.93 8.01
C LEU A 62 0.51 -8.06 6.96
N ALA A 63 0.29 -7.75 5.69
CA ALA A 63 0.44 -8.72 4.59
C ALA A 63 1.89 -9.19 4.44
N PHE A 64 2.86 -8.28 4.57
CA PHE A 64 4.28 -8.57 4.63
C PHE A 64 4.61 -9.51 5.79
N LEU A 65 4.19 -9.17 7.01
CA LEU A 65 4.41 -9.98 8.20
C LEU A 65 3.85 -11.40 8.02
N LEU A 66 2.62 -11.49 7.49
CA LEU A 66 1.96 -12.76 7.22
C LEU A 66 2.74 -13.59 6.18
N GLY A 67 3.02 -13.04 5.01
CA GLY A 67 3.66 -13.77 3.90
C GLY A 67 5.14 -14.05 4.09
N ALA A 68 5.88 -13.16 4.78
CA ALA A 68 7.31 -13.34 4.99
C ALA A 68 7.61 -14.28 6.16
N PHE A 69 6.88 -14.15 7.28
CA PHE A 69 7.26 -14.77 8.55
C PHE A 69 6.28 -15.81 9.08
N LEU A 70 4.97 -15.61 8.94
CA LEU A 70 3.96 -16.48 9.56
C LEU A 70 3.52 -17.64 8.66
N LEU A 71 3.48 -17.41 7.34
CA LEU A 71 3.24 -18.43 6.33
C LEU A 71 4.60 -18.88 5.76
N GLY A 72 5.08 -20.01 6.26
CA GLY A 72 6.33 -20.65 5.86
C GLY A 72 6.12 -22.14 5.67
#